data_AF-A0A3Q2VQC5-F1
#
_entry.id   AF-A0A3Q2VQC5-F1
#
_cell.length_a   1.000
_cell.length_b   1.000
_cell.length_c   1.000
_cell.angle_alpha   90.00
_cell.angle_beta   90.00
_cell.angle_gamma   90.00
#
_symmetry.space_group_name_H-M   'P 1'
#
loop_
_entity.id
_entity.type
_entity.pdbx_description
1 polymer ?
#
loop_
_entity_poly.entity_id
_entity_poly.type
_entity_poly.pdbx_seq_one_letter_code
_entity_poly.pdbx_strand_id
1 'polypeptide(L)'
;MSGCDRVIFEATRLLCAAGGALRLPQLYEELRRLCRVSEELLCKLVYGHPRFLMVRGPETDGWLRPEDCTVLAQTSLRVCVSHRLGEPCADCDQLHLCRFYIYGTCKFGKGRCVCVCVRACVCVSLSLSHTHTQRLNES
;
A
#
# COMPACT_ATOMS: atom_id res chain seq x y z
N MET A 1 -4.09 -19.71 -0.81
CA MET A 1 -3.32 -18.59 -0.22
C MET A 1 -2.40 -19.19 0.82
N SER A 2 -1.10 -19.00 0.67
CA SER A 2 -0.12 -19.54 1.62
C SER A 2 -0.27 -18.84 2.98
N GLY A 3 0.22 -19.46 4.06
CA GLY A 3 0.24 -18.83 5.38
C GLY A 3 0.97 -17.47 5.37
N CYS A 4 2.00 -17.33 4.53
CA CYS A 4 2.75 -16.09 4.36
C CYS A 4 1.90 -14.96 3.75
N ASP A 5 1.06 -15.23 2.75
CA ASP A 5 0.27 -14.20 2.05
C ASP A 5 -0.69 -13.48 3.00
N ARG A 6 -1.31 -14.23 3.92
CA ARG A 6 -2.20 -13.65 4.93
C ARG A 6 -1.45 -12.74 5.89
N VAL A 7 -0.27 -13.14 6.35
CA VAL A 7 0.53 -12.32 7.26
C VAL A 7 1.03 -11.07 6.55
N ILE A 8 1.46 -11.16 5.30
CA ILE A 8 1.85 -10.00 4.48
C ILE A 8 0.68 -9.01 4.36
N PHE A 9 -0.52 -9.52 4.06
CA PHE A 9 -1.72 -8.70 3.94
C PHE A 9 -2.04 -7.98 5.26
N GLU A 10 -2.10 -8.70 6.39
CA GLU A 10 -2.41 -8.09 7.69
C GLU A 10 -1.32 -7.12 8.15
N ALA A 11 -0.04 -7.44 7.95
CA ALA A 11 1.06 -6.52 8.27
C ALA A 11 0.98 -5.23 7.45
N THR A 12 0.71 -5.34 6.16
CA THR A 12 0.50 -4.18 5.28
C THR A 12 -0.68 -3.34 5.78
N ARG A 13 -1.80 -3.98 6.12
CA ARG A 13 -3.00 -3.32 6.61
C ARG A 13 -2.77 -2.58 7.93
N LEU A 14 -2.12 -3.23 8.90
CA LEU A 14 -1.80 -2.64 10.20
C LEU A 14 -0.86 -1.43 10.06
N LEU A 15 0.22 -1.58 9.29
CA LEU A 15 1.17 -0.49 9.06
C LEU A 15 0.48 0.69 8.37
N CYS A 16 -0.27 0.46 7.28
CA CYS A 16 -0.96 1.53 6.59
C CYS A 16 -2.04 2.22 7.46
N ALA A 17 -2.75 1.47 8.31
CA ALA A 17 -3.71 2.04 9.25
C ALA A 17 -3.05 2.92 10.33
N ALA A 18 -1.80 2.61 10.71
CA ALA A 18 -1.00 3.36 11.65
C ALA A 18 -0.19 4.53 11.02
N GLY A 19 -0.46 4.89 9.76
CA GLY A 19 0.26 5.96 9.06
C GLY A 19 1.56 5.52 8.38
N GLY A 20 1.76 4.20 8.24
CA GLY A 20 2.85 3.58 7.46
C GLY A 20 3.98 2.98 8.29
N ALA A 21 3.95 3.12 9.62
CA ALA A 21 5.03 2.68 10.50
C ALA A 21 4.51 2.15 11.84
N LEU A 22 5.15 1.11 12.38
CA LEU A 22 4.92 0.61 13.74
C LEU A 22 6.23 0.11 14.35
N ARG A 23 6.36 0.18 15.68
CA ARG A 23 7.49 -0.48 16.36
C ARG A 23 7.37 -1.99 16.21
N LEU A 24 8.51 -2.67 16.10
CA LEU A 24 8.55 -4.11 15.88
C LEU A 24 7.77 -4.92 16.94
N PRO A 25 7.85 -4.62 18.25
CA PRO A 25 7.07 -5.35 19.25
C PRO A 25 5.55 -5.13 19.10
N GLN A 26 5.13 -3.92 18.75
CA GLN A 26 3.71 -3.59 18.52
C GLN A 26 3.16 -4.34 17.31
N LEU A 27 3.91 -4.37 16.21
CA LEU A 27 3.53 -5.12 15.02
C LEU A 27 3.43 -6.63 15.32
N TYR A 28 4.39 -7.18 16.07
CA TYR A 28 4.40 -8.59 16.42
C TYR A 28 3.18 -8.98 17.26
N GLU A 29 2.86 -8.23 18.31
CA GLU A 29 1.70 -8.53 19.18
C GLU A 29 0.38 -8.51 18.40
N GLU A 30 0.17 -7.53 17.51
CA GLU A 30 -1.04 -7.49 16.69
C GLU A 30 -1.11 -8.65 15.69
N LEU A 31 0.00 -8.99 15.02
CA LEU A 31 0.04 -10.12 14.09
C LEU A 31 -0.15 -11.45 14.80
N ARG A 32 0.43 -11.61 15.99
CA ARG A 32 0.24 -12.79 16.84
C ARG A 32 -1.23 -12.97 17.20
N ARG A 33 -1.91 -11.89 17.57
CA ARG A 33 -3.35 -11.89 17.88
C ARG A 33 -4.23 -12.21 16.67
N LEU A 34 -3.91 -11.66 15.50
CA LEU A 34 -4.76 -11.77 14.30
C LEU A 34 -4.54 -13.06 13.49
N CYS A 35 -3.32 -13.58 13.44
CA CYS A 35 -2.97 -14.70 12.57
C CYS A 35 -1.98 -15.69 13.17
N ARG A 36 -1.69 -15.61 14.48
CA ARG A 36 -0.80 -16.54 15.22
C ARG A 36 0.58 -16.66 14.57
N VAL A 37 1.16 -15.53 14.16
CA VAL A 37 2.48 -15.49 13.54
C VAL A 37 3.54 -15.98 14.53
N SER A 38 4.52 -16.77 14.06
CA SER A 38 5.72 -17.09 14.84
C SER A 38 6.78 -16.00 14.68
N GLU A 39 7.74 -15.97 15.60
CA GLU A 39 8.86 -15.02 15.55
C GLU A 39 9.74 -15.24 14.30
N GLU A 40 9.98 -16.49 13.92
CA GLU A 40 10.78 -16.81 12.72
C GLU A 40 10.10 -16.32 11.45
N LEU A 41 8.78 -16.43 11.35
CA LEU A 41 8.03 -15.95 10.20
C LEU A 41 7.99 -14.41 10.17
N LEU A 42 7.85 -13.76 11.32
CA LEU A 42 7.95 -12.31 11.42
C LEU A 42 9.32 -11.82 10.93
N CYS A 43 10.41 -12.41 11.41
CA CYS A 43 11.76 -12.06 10.99
C CYS A 43 11.92 -12.24 9.47
N LYS A 44 11.48 -13.39 8.91
CA LYS A 44 11.52 -13.61 7.45
C LYS A 44 10.78 -12.52 6.67
N LEU A 45 9.63 -12.05 7.18
CA LEU A 45 8.87 -10.98 6.54
C LEU A 45 9.57 -9.64 6.62
N VAL A 46 9.99 -9.25 7.82
CA VAL A 46 10.55 -7.92 8.09
C VAL A 46 11.92 -7.73 7.42
N TYR A 47 12.73 -8.78 7.34
CA TYR A 47 14.06 -8.72 6.70
C TYR A 47 14.05 -9.10 5.21
N GLY A 48 13.11 -9.93 4.77
CA GLY A 48 13.16 -10.56 3.44
C GLY A 48 12.12 -10.05 2.44
N HIS A 49 11.03 -9.42 2.89
CA HIS A 49 9.94 -9.08 2.00
C HIS A 49 10.02 -7.62 1.51
N PRO A 50 9.95 -7.34 0.19
CA PRO A 50 10.12 -5.99 -0.37
C PRO A 50 9.01 -4.99 0.00
N ARG A 51 8.00 -5.42 0.77
CA ARG A 51 6.92 -4.55 1.28
C ARG A 51 7.20 -4.00 2.67
N PHE A 52 8.22 -4.52 3.34
CA PHE A 52 8.57 -4.12 4.69
C PHE A 52 10.01 -3.64 4.71
N LEU A 53 10.28 -2.63 5.51
CA LEU A 53 11.62 -2.12 5.77
C LEU A 53 11.77 -1.95 7.27
N MET A 54 12.76 -2.61 7.86
CA MET A 54 13.10 -2.40 9.25
C MET A 54 14.15 -1.29 9.37
N VAL A 55 13.87 -0.32 10.22
CA VAL A 55 14.75 0.81 10.52
C VAL A 55 15.06 0.79 12.01
N ARG A 56 16.32 1.04 12.35
CA ARG A 56 16.77 1.18 13.73
C ARG A 56 16.61 2.63 14.17
N GLY A 57 16.15 2.82 15.41
CA GLY A 57 16.15 4.08 16.10
C GLY A 57 17.59 4.57 16.39
N PRO A 58 17.72 5.80 16.92
CA PRO A 58 19.03 6.34 17.28
C PRO A 58 19.73 5.44 18.31
N GLU A 59 20.98 5.09 18.04
CA GLU A 59 21.79 4.23 18.92
C GLU A 59 22.03 4.93 20.26
N THR A 60 21.70 4.24 21.36
CA THR A 60 21.98 4.72 22.72
C THR A 60 23.18 4.00 23.34
N ASP A 61 23.33 2.69 23.08
CA ASP A 61 24.36 1.84 23.70
C ASP A 61 24.97 0.78 22.74
N GLY A 62 24.68 0.86 21.43
CA GLY A 62 25.17 -0.06 20.40
C GLY A 62 24.48 -1.44 20.40
N TRP A 63 23.54 -1.71 21.30
CA TRP A 63 22.78 -2.95 21.32
C TRP A 63 21.53 -2.85 20.46
N LEU A 64 21.32 -3.84 19.59
CA LEU A 64 20.09 -3.93 18.82
C LEU A 64 18.98 -4.53 19.66
N ARG A 65 18.09 -3.68 20.16
CA ARG A 65 16.86 -4.11 20.83
C ARG A 65 15.67 -4.07 19.86
N PRO A 66 14.74 -5.04 19.93
CA PRO A 66 13.49 -4.98 19.17
C PRO A 66 12.70 -3.70 19.41
N GLU A 67 12.76 -3.15 20.62
CA GLU A 67 12.08 -1.92 21.05
C GLU A 67 12.57 -0.69 20.28
N ASP A 68 13.82 -0.72 19.83
CA ASP A 68 14.44 0.34 19.04
C ASP A 68 14.20 0.15 17.54
N CYS A 69 13.55 -0.95 17.14
CA CYS A 69 13.26 -1.24 15.74
C CYS A 69 11.86 -0.76 15.33
N THR A 70 11.78 -0.07 14.20
CA THR A 70 10.52 0.33 13.56
C THR A 70 10.40 -0.35 12.21
N VAL A 71 9.24 -0.92 11.92
CA VAL A 71 8.91 -1.50 10.62
C VAL A 71 8.09 -0.51 9.84
N LEU A 72 8.48 -0.27 8.60
CA LEU A 72 7.81 0.61 7.64
C LEU A 72 7.13 -0.22 6.55
N ALA A 73 5.92 0.18 6.16
CA ALA A 73 5.32 -0.29 4.93
C ALA A 73 5.93 0.45 3.74
N GLN A 74 6.36 -0.31 2.74
CA GLN A 74 6.87 0.22 1.47
C GLN A 74 6.21 -0.48 0.30
N THR A 75 6.21 0.20 -0.84
CA THR A 75 5.72 -0.33 -2.11
C THR A 75 6.63 0.14 -3.24
N SER A 76 6.78 -0.66 -4.27
CA SER A 76 7.44 -0.27 -5.52
C SER A 76 6.54 0.57 -6.43
N LEU A 77 5.24 0.65 -6.15
CA LEU A 77 4.30 1.47 -6.93
C LEU A 77 4.71 2.95 -6.86
N ARG A 78 4.75 3.60 -8.03
CA ARG A 78 5.08 5.02 -8.19
C ARG A 78 4.00 5.72 -8.98
N VAL A 79 3.88 7.04 -8.81
CA VAL A 79 2.99 7.87 -9.63
C VAL A 79 3.67 8.15 -10.96
N CYS A 80 2.97 7.90 -12.06
CA CYS A 80 3.49 8.11 -13.42
C CYS A 80 3.87 9.59 -13.63
N VAL A 81 5.08 9.81 -14.16
CA VAL A 81 5.60 11.15 -14.43
C VAL A 81 4.88 11.79 -15.61
N SER A 82 4.67 11.08 -16.71
CA SER A 82 3.93 11.60 -17.88
C SER A 82 2.50 11.98 -17.52
N HIS A 83 1.80 11.14 -16.76
CA HIS A 83 0.46 11.49 -16.22
C HIS A 83 0.50 12.73 -15.32
N ARG A 84 1.53 12.87 -14.48
CA ARG A 84 1.72 14.07 -13.65
C ARG A 84 1.93 15.33 -14.50
N LEU A 85 2.55 15.23 -15.67
CA LEU A 85 2.77 16.33 -16.59
C LEU A 85 1.57 16.60 -17.52
N GLY A 86 0.56 15.72 -17.52
CA GLY A 86 -0.58 15.81 -18.44
C GLY A 86 -0.25 15.34 -19.85
N GLU A 87 0.85 14.59 -20.01
CA GLU A 87 1.27 14.00 -21.27
C GLU A 87 0.54 12.68 -21.52
N PRO A 88 0.31 12.31 -22.79
CA PRO A 88 -0.25 11.01 -23.13
C PRO A 88 0.68 9.89 -22.65
N CYS A 89 0.09 8.84 -22.08
CA CYS A 89 0.81 7.69 -21.56
C CYS A 89 0.01 6.41 -21.92
N ALA A 90 0.67 5.47 -22.59
CA ALA A 90 0.10 4.18 -22.97
C ALA A 90 0.94 3.06 -22.33
N ASP A 91 0.29 1.93 -22.00
CA ASP A 91 0.93 0.72 -21.45
C ASP A 91 1.85 0.99 -20.23
N CYS A 92 1.30 1.67 -19.21
CA CYS A 92 2.05 2.11 -18.04
C CYS A 92 1.74 1.29 -16.77
N ASP A 93 2.78 0.76 -16.12
CA ASP A 93 2.68 0.04 -14.84
C ASP A 93 2.69 0.97 -13.61
N GLN A 94 2.65 2.30 -13.82
CA GLN A 94 2.67 3.29 -12.76
C GLN A 94 1.27 3.86 -12.46
N LEU A 95 1.09 4.41 -11.26
CA LEU A 95 -0.18 4.94 -10.80
C LEU A 95 -0.52 6.27 -11.48
N HIS A 96 -1.69 6.32 -12.11
CA HIS A 96 -2.27 7.54 -12.68
C HIS A 96 -3.14 8.25 -11.64
N LEU A 97 -2.50 8.78 -10.59
CA LEU A 97 -3.14 9.47 -9.48
C LEU A 97 -2.65 10.92 -9.36
N CYS A 98 -3.53 11.81 -8.90
CA CYS A 98 -3.14 13.18 -8.58
C CYS A 98 -2.33 13.21 -7.27
N ARG A 99 -1.04 13.56 -7.35
CA ARG A 99 -0.17 13.76 -6.17
C ARG A 99 -0.75 14.79 -5.17
N PHE A 100 -1.37 15.86 -5.67
CA PHE A 100 -2.02 16.86 -4.80
C PHE A 100 -3.27 16.32 -4.11
N TYR A 101 -3.96 15.35 -4.70
CA TYR A 101 -5.10 14.70 -4.05
C TYR A 101 -4.62 13.81 -2.90
N ILE A 102 -3.54 13.04 -3.13
CA ILE A 102 -2.91 12.20 -2.09
C ILE A 102 -2.45 13.04 -0.90
N TYR A 103 -1.87 14.22 -1.14
CA TYR A 103 -1.47 15.13 -0.07
C TYR A 103 -2.60 16.02 0.49
N GLY A 104 -3.83 15.88 0.00
CA GLY A 104 -4.96 16.71 0.46
C GLY A 104 -4.91 18.19 0.03
N THR A 105 -4.03 18.56 -0.91
CA THR A 105 -3.83 19.94 -1.39
C THR A 105 -4.44 20.21 -2.77
N CYS A 106 -5.16 19.24 -3.34
CA CYS A 106 -5.80 19.41 -4.64
C CYS A 106 -6.94 20.42 -4.59
N LYS A 107 -6.81 21.52 -5.35
CA LYS A 107 -7.86 22.56 -5.51
C LYS A 107 -9.16 21.99 -6.07
N PHE A 108 -9.09 20.88 -6.80
CA PHE A 108 -10.22 20.20 -7.42
C PHE A 108 -10.75 19.01 -6.59
N GLY A 109 -10.18 18.70 -5.42
CA GLY A 109 -10.57 17.55 -4.61
C GLY A 109 -11.93 17.70 -3.92
N LYS A 110 -12.47 18.92 -3.82
CA LYS A 110 -13.69 19.24 -3.03
C LYS A 110 -14.98 19.29 -3.88
N GLY A 111 -15.06 18.51 -4.97
CA GLY A 111 -16.32 18.19 -5.63
C GLY A 111 -16.95 19.23 -6.56
N ARG A 112 -16.40 20.46 -6.68
CA ARG A 112 -16.93 21.47 -7.61
C ARG A 112 -16.32 21.43 -9.01
N CYS A 113 -15.19 20.73 -9.17
CA CYS A 113 -14.52 20.54 -10.44
C CYS A 113 -13.86 19.16 -10.43
N VAL A 114 -13.99 18.38 -11.50
CA VAL A 114 -13.36 17.06 -11.58
C VAL A 114 -11.87 17.25 -11.84
N CYS A 115 -11.02 16.71 -10.95
CA CYS A 115 -9.59 16.66 -11.21
C CYS A 115 -9.34 15.75 -12.43
N VAL A 116 -8.82 16.32 -13.52
CA VAL A 116 -8.47 15.57 -14.74
C VAL A 116 -7.49 14.43 -14.44
N CYS A 117 -6.62 14.60 -13.44
CA CYS A 117 -5.66 13.58 -13.02
C CYS A 117 -6.26 12.43 -12.18
N VAL A 118 -7.48 12.55 -11.62
CA VAL A 118 -8.15 11.48 -10.83
C VAL A 118 -9.04 10.59 -11.70
N ARG A 119 -9.29 10.99 -12.96
CA ARG A 119 -10.10 10.24 -13.92
C ARG A 119 -9.55 8.85 -14.27
N ALA A 120 -8.34 8.49 -13.83
CA ALA A 120 -7.65 7.28 -14.26
C ALA A 120 -7.62 6.12 -13.25
N CYS A 121 -8.19 6.22 -12.04
CA CYS A 121 -8.11 5.10 -11.08
C CYS A 121 -9.36 4.76 -10.25
N VAL A 122 -10.44 5.57 -10.27
CA VAL A 122 -11.67 5.25 -9.50
C VAL A 122 -12.68 4.42 -10.31
N CYS A 123 -12.52 4.30 -11.64
CA CYS A 123 -13.48 3.54 -12.47
C CYS A 123 -13.26 2.02 -12.51
N VAL A 124 -12.13 1.48 -12.04
CA VAL A 124 -11.92 0.01 -12.08
C VAL A 124 -12.83 -0.75 -11.09
N SER A 125 -13.32 -0.10 -10.03
CA SER A 125 -14.22 -0.74 -9.06
C SER A 125 -15.71 -0.58 -9.36
N LEU A 126 -16.10 0.25 -10.35
CA LEU A 126 -17.51 0.46 -10.73
C LEU A 126 -17.86 -0.09 -12.12
N SER A 127 -16.86 -0.38 -12.97
CA SER A 127 -17.10 -0.96 -14.30
C SER A 127 -17.13 -2.50 -14.32
N LEU A 128 -16.77 -3.19 -13.23
CA LEU A 128 -16.90 -4.65 -13.14
C LEU A 128 -18.32 -5.15 -12.82
N SER A 129 -19.27 -4.26 -12.54
CA SER A 129 -20.68 -4.63 -12.30
C SER A 129 -21.58 -4.50 -13.54
N HIS A 130 -21.06 -4.07 -14.70
CA HIS A 130 -21.90 -3.76 -15.86
C HIS A 130 -21.47 -4.35 -17.21
N THR A 131 -20.45 -5.20 -17.26
CA THR A 131 -20.00 -5.83 -18.52
C THR A 131 -20.28 -7.34 -18.62
N HIS A 132 -21.06 -7.91 -17.70
CA HIS A 132 -21.45 -9.34 -17.74
C HIS A 132 -22.95 -9.55 -18.06
N THR A 133 -23.52 -8.75 -18.98
CA THR A 133 -24.91 -8.98 -19.45
C THR A 133 -25.17 -8.60 -20.92
N GLN A 134 -24.16 -8.63 -21.79
CA GLN A 134 -24.37 -8.54 -23.25
C GLN A 134 -23.38 -9.43 -23.99
N ARG A 135 -23.55 -10.76 -23.89
CA ARG A 135 -22.92 -11.71 -24.82
C ARG A 135 -23.69 -13.03 -24.99
N LEU A 136 -25.02 -12.98 -24.89
CA LEU A 136 -25.92 -14.07 -25.25
C LEU A 136 -27.20 -13.49 -25.87
N ASN A 137 -27.09 -12.86 -27.05
CA ASN A 137 -28.21 -12.76 -27.98
C ASN A 137 -27.72 -12.36 -29.39
N GLU A 138 -26.93 -13.23 -30.00
CA GLU A 138 -26.84 -13.29 -31.46
C GLU A 138 -26.92 -14.77 -31.83
N SER A 139 -28.13 -15.20 -32.19
CA SER A 139 -28.46 -16.46 -32.85
C SER A 139 -29.41 -16.13 -33.99
#